data_AF-A0A167VAC5-F1
#
_entry.id   AF-A0A167VAC5-F1
#
_cell.length_a   1.000
_cell.length_b   1.000
_cell.length_c   1.000
_cell.angle_alpha   90.00
_cell.angle_beta   90.00
_cell.angle_gamma   90.00
#
_symmetry.space_group_name_H-M   'P 1'
#
loop_
_entity.id
_entity.type
_entity.pdbx_description
1 polymer ?
#
loop_
_entity_poly.entity_id
_entity_poly.type
_entity_poly.pdbx_seq_one_letter_code
_entity_poly.pdbx_strand_id
1 'polypeptide(L)'
;MLDTAFYLFDGVVPCLYIGNISNWQAKLQAPLGIRFTQAEPINTKSVVFRAFAPQTGENILGLFELEKKNKIHLKPDLLQKQIDGVFDTDGMLKYDPVTKKVVYLYKYRNQFMVVNESLNEVRRGKTIDTFSRAKIQVKYLAKSKERKMTAPPFIVNKTMTVYDNLLLVASALPGKYEAMEIWQTATIIDVYDLANNSYLFSFPIYNIGKEKMKSFSIQDKNLYAILGTHLVVYQLNHLFKSSFKK
;
A
#
# COMPACT_ATOMS: atom_id res chain seq x y z
N MET A 1 2.18 11.51 -18.44
CA MET A 1 2.49 12.10 -17.12
C MET A 1 1.30 11.86 -16.22
N LEU A 2 1.51 11.33 -15.02
CA LEU A 2 0.45 11.18 -14.01
C LEU A 2 0.00 12.54 -13.48
N ASP A 3 0.89 13.53 -13.48
CA ASP A 3 0.73 14.81 -12.77
C ASP A 3 -0.44 15.68 -13.27
N THR A 4 -0.94 15.44 -14.48
CA THR A 4 -2.11 16.15 -15.03
C THR A 4 -3.36 15.26 -15.09
N ALA A 5 -3.27 14.01 -14.66
CA ALA A 5 -4.35 13.03 -14.75
C ALA A 5 -4.91 12.70 -13.36
N PHE A 6 -6.21 12.47 -13.29
CA PHE A 6 -6.84 11.87 -12.12
C PHE A 6 -7.54 10.57 -12.53
N TYR A 7 -7.69 9.68 -11.55
CA TYR A 7 -8.22 8.35 -11.78
C TYR A 7 -9.33 8.06 -10.79
N LEU A 8 -10.45 7.54 -11.29
CA LEU A 8 -11.56 7.06 -10.46
C LEU A 8 -11.76 5.58 -10.75
N PHE A 9 -11.99 4.81 -9.70
CA PHE A 9 -12.11 3.36 -9.79
C PHE A 9 -13.29 2.87 -8.94
N ASP A 10 -13.99 1.88 -9.46
CA ASP A 10 -14.84 0.99 -8.66
C ASP A 10 -14.39 -0.44 -8.95
N GLY A 11 -13.98 -1.17 -7.91
CA GLY A 11 -13.51 -2.54 -8.02
C GLY A 11 -14.63 -3.59 -7.93
N VAL A 12 -15.80 -3.22 -7.40
CA VAL A 12 -16.98 -4.09 -7.28
C VAL A 12 -17.73 -4.11 -8.60
N VAL A 13 -17.95 -2.93 -9.17
CA VAL A 13 -18.37 -2.73 -10.56
C VAL A 13 -17.12 -2.35 -11.35
N PRO A 14 -16.37 -3.34 -11.88
CA PRO A 14 -14.99 -3.16 -12.32
C PRO A 14 -14.89 -2.13 -13.46
N CYS A 15 -14.60 -0.89 -13.08
CA CYS A 15 -14.51 0.24 -13.98
C CYS A 15 -13.40 1.19 -13.55
N LEU A 16 -12.86 1.88 -14.54
CA LEU A 16 -11.78 2.83 -14.39
C LEU A 16 -12.10 4.03 -15.28
N TYR A 17 -12.05 5.23 -14.70
CA TYR A 17 -12.16 6.49 -15.42
C TYR A 17 -10.83 7.22 -15.33
N ILE A 18 -10.36 7.74 -16.46
CA ILE A 18 -9.17 8.60 -16.51
C ILE A 18 -9.63 9.97 -16.95
N GLY A 19 -9.29 10.98 -16.15
CA GLY A 19 -9.60 12.37 -16.43
C GLY A 19 -8.38 13.28 -16.35
N ASN A 20 -8.59 14.56 -16.67
CA ASN A 20 -7.56 15.59 -16.64
C ASN A 20 -7.92 16.66 -15.59
N ILE A 21 -6.97 17.05 -14.75
CA ILE A 21 -7.19 18.07 -13.71
C ILE A 21 -7.41 19.49 -14.30
N SER A 22 -7.08 19.72 -15.57
CA SER A 22 -7.30 21.00 -16.24
C SER A 22 -8.77 21.28 -16.54
N ASN A 23 -9.60 20.24 -16.66
CA ASN A 23 -11.02 20.36 -16.99
C ASN A 23 -11.95 19.52 -16.10
N TRP A 24 -11.40 18.70 -15.21
CA TRP A 24 -12.13 17.81 -14.31
C TRP A 24 -13.09 16.84 -15.01
N GLN A 25 -12.82 16.52 -16.28
CA GLN A 25 -13.61 15.56 -17.05
C GLN A 25 -12.88 14.23 -17.13
N ALA A 26 -13.60 13.13 -16.89
CA ALA A 26 -13.08 11.78 -16.96
C ALA A 26 -13.82 10.94 -18.01
N LYS A 27 -13.09 10.02 -18.65
CA LYS A 27 -13.64 9.06 -19.60
C LYS A 27 -13.51 7.65 -19.06
N LEU A 28 -14.61 6.90 -19.15
CA LEU A 28 -14.63 5.48 -18.88
C LEU A 28 -13.64 4.78 -19.82
N GLN A 29 -12.72 4.02 -19.24
CA GLN A 29 -11.84 3.13 -19.98
C GLN A 29 -12.60 1.86 -20.38
N ALA A 30 -12.04 1.07 -21.30
CA ALA A 30 -12.68 -0.18 -21.70
C ALA A 30 -13.04 -1.07 -20.48
N PRO A 31 -14.09 -1.91 -20.57
CA PRO A 31 -14.50 -2.74 -19.44
C PRO A 31 -13.33 -3.54 -18.86
N LEU A 32 -13.23 -3.57 -17.53
CA LEU A 32 -12.23 -4.37 -16.84
C LEU A 32 -12.82 -5.77 -16.60
N GLY A 33 -12.10 -6.81 -17.05
CA GLY A 33 -12.58 -8.19 -17.03
C GLY A 33 -12.52 -8.89 -15.66
N ILE A 34 -12.14 -8.19 -14.59
CA ILE A 34 -12.01 -8.76 -13.24
C ILE A 34 -12.32 -7.71 -12.17
N ARG A 35 -13.01 -8.13 -11.10
CA ARG A 35 -13.17 -7.34 -9.88
C ARG A 35 -11.84 -7.19 -9.15
N PHE A 36 -11.59 -6.03 -8.58
CA PHE A 36 -10.36 -5.75 -7.84
C PHE A 36 -10.69 -5.05 -6.51
N THR A 37 -9.74 -5.03 -5.59
CA THR A 37 -9.89 -4.44 -4.25
C THR A 37 -8.94 -3.27 -4.02
N GLN A 38 -7.85 -3.20 -4.80
CA GLN A 38 -6.90 -2.08 -4.81
C GLN A 38 -6.43 -1.87 -6.24
N ALA A 39 -6.16 -0.62 -6.60
CA ALA A 39 -5.59 -0.23 -7.88
C ALA A 39 -4.67 0.97 -7.67
N GLU A 40 -3.53 0.98 -8.32
CA GLU A 40 -2.55 2.06 -8.31
C GLU A 40 -2.13 2.35 -9.76
N PRO A 41 -2.39 3.56 -10.29
CA PRO A 41 -1.88 3.95 -11.59
C PRO A 41 -0.34 3.91 -11.63
N ILE A 42 0.20 3.26 -12.64
CA ILE A 42 1.63 3.30 -12.96
C ILE A 42 1.89 4.44 -13.95
N ASN A 43 1.02 4.56 -14.95
CA ASN A 43 1.02 5.62 -15.95
C ASN A 43 -0.39 5.72 -16.58
N THR A 44 -0.54 6.48 -17.67
CA THR A 44 -1.83 6.67 -18.35
C THR A 44 -2.34 5.43 -19.11
N LYS A 45 -1.49 4.41 -19.26
CA LYS A 45 -1.78 3.17 -19.98
C LYS A 45 -1.70 1.92 -19.11
N SER A 46 -1.30 2.04 -17.85
CA SER A 46 -1.02 0.87 -17.01
C SER A 46 -1.43 1.11 -15.57
N VAL A 47 -2.11 0.13 -14.99
CA VAL A 47 -2.59 0.15 -13.60
C VAL A 47 -2.27 -1.19 -12.97
N VAL A 48 -1.50 -1.18 -11.88
CA VAL A 48 -1.32 -2.38 -11.06
C VAL A 48 -2.50 -2.50 -10.12
N PHE A 49 -2.98 -3.72 -9.90
CA PHE A 49 -4.14 -3.97 -9.06
C PHE A 49 -3.95 -5.22 -8.19
N ARG A 50 -4.77 -5.30 -7.14
CA ARG A 50 -4.99 -6.52 -6.35
C ARG A 50 -6.41 -6.99 -6.55
N ALA A 51 -6.60 -8.27 -6.86
CA ALA A 51 -7.90 -8.91 -7.03
C ALA A 51 -7.99 -10.20 -6.22
N PHE A 52 -9.18 -10.79 -6.17
CA PHE A 52 -9.35 -12.17 -5.75
C PHE A 52 -9.26 -13.08 -6.97
N ALA A 53 -8.45 -14.13 -6.89
CA ALA A 53 -8.36 -15.15 -7.92
C ALA A 53 -9.73 -15.82 -8.10
N PRO A 54 -10.26 -15.91 -9.34
CA PRO A 54 -11.60 -16.47 -9.57
C PRO A 54 -11.79 -17.90 -9.04
N GLN A 55 -10.72 -18.71 -9.08
CA GLN A 55 -10.78 -20.13 -8.72
C GLN A 55 -10.59 -20.37 -7.21
N THR A 56 -9.66 -19.66 -6.57
CA THR A 56 -9.26 -19.93 -5.18
C THR A 56 -9.79 -18.89 -4.18
N GLY A 57 -10.19 -17.73 -4.68
CA GLY A 57 -10.53 -16.54 -3.88
C GLY A 57 -9.32 -15.91 -3.17
N GLU A 58 -8.09 -16.36 -3.46
CA GLU A 58 -6.86 -15.83 -2.87
C GLU A 58 -6.53 -14.44 -3.46
N ASN A 59 -5.87 -13.58 -2.68
CA ASN A 59 -5.36 -12.33 -3.21
C ASN A 59 -4.29 -12.59 -4.25
N ILE A 60 -4.43 -11.95 -5.40
CA ILE A 60 -3.46 -11.95 -6.48
C ILE A 60 -3.18 -10.52 -6.92
N LEU A 61 -1.98 -10.28 -7.42
CA LEU A 61 -1.67 -9.03 -8.12
C LEU A 61 -1.82 -9.23 -9.63
N GLY A 62 -2.02 -8.12 -10.33
CA GLY A 62 -2.00 -8.10 -11.78
C GLY A 62 -1.78 -6.70 -12.34
N LEU A 63 -1.65 -6.65 -13.66
CA LEU A 63 -1.50 -5.43 -14.43
C LEU A 63 -2.64 -5.31 -15.43
N PHE A 64 -3.32 -4.16 -15.43
CA PHE A 64 -4.17 -3.73 -16.54
C PHE A 64 -3.32 -2.95 -17.53
N GLU A 65 -3.31 -3.38 -18.78
CA GLU A 65 -2.85 -2.57 -19.91
C GLU A 65 -4.07 -1.92 -20.56
N LEU A 66 -4.13 -0.59 -20.51
CA LEU A 66 -5.24 0.22 -20.97
C LEU A 66 -5.05 0.57 -22.44
N GLU A 67 -5.83 -0.09 -23.27
CA GLU A 67 -5.82 0.02 -24.73
C GLU A 67 -7.29 0.04 -25.22
N LYS A 68 -7.54 0.00 -26.54
CA LYS A 68 -8.93 -0.13 -27.05
C LYS A 68 -9.65 -1.37 -26.50
N LYS A 69 -8.89 -2.44 -26.23
CA LYS A 69 -9.32 -3.61 -25.47
C LYS A 69 -8.30 -3.82 -24.37
N ASN A 70 -8.72 -3.65 -23.12
CA ASN A 70 -7.82 -3.80 -21.99
C ASN A 70 -7.28 -5.23 -21.92
N LYS A 71 -5.99 -5.36 -21.68
CA LYS A 71 -5.35 -6.66 -21.39
C LYS A 71 -5.11 -6.79 -19.90
N ILE A 72 -5.17 -8.03 -19.41
CA ILE A 72 -5.00 -8.36 -18.01
C ILE A 72 -3.86 -9.36 -17.89
N HIS A 73 -2.85 -9.00 -17.10
CA HIS A 73 -1.73 -9.88 -16.78
C HIS A 73 -1.79 -10.23 -15.30
N LEU A 74 -2.29 -11.43 -14.98
CA LEU A 74 -2.36 -11.91 -13.60
C LEU A 74 -1.01 -12.50 -13.17
N LYS A 75 -0.66 -12.29 -11.90
CA LYS A 75 0.57 -12.76 -11.26
C LYS A 75 0.22 -13.44 -9.93
N PRO A 76 -0.34 -14.67 -9.98
CA PRO A 76 -0.90 -15.32 -8.79
C PRO A 76 0.13 -15.61 -7.70
N ASP A 77 1.39 -15.82 -8.08
CA ASP A 77 2.44 -16.30 -7.16
C ASP A 77 3.25 -15.17 -6.48
N LEU A 78 2.95 -13.89 -6.76
CA LEU A 78 3.70 -12.78 -6.17
C LEU A 78 3.49 -12.66 -4.67
N LEU A 79 2.24 -12.86 -4.22
CA LEU A 79 1.86 -12.76 -2.82
C LEU A 79 2.12 -14.09 -2.09
N GLN A 80 2.94 -14.04 -1.04
CA GLN A 80 3.33 -15.26 -0.31
C GLN A 80 2.31 -15.60 0.78
N LYS A 81 1.44 -16.57 0.51
CA LYS A 81 0.52 -17.14 1.50
C LYS A 81 1.27 -17.87 2.64
N GLN A 82 0.77 -17.70 3.86
CA GLN A 82 1.10 -18.40 5.11
C GLN A 82 -0.07 -19.22 5.65
N ILE A 83 -1.31 -18.80 5.41
CA ILE A 83 -2.54 -19.40 5.97
C ILE A 83 -3.57 -19.65 4.87
N ASP A 84 -4.40 -18.66 4.54
CA ASP A 84 -5.59 -18.85 3.70
C ASP A 84 -5.50 -18.17 2.33
N GLY A 85 -4.51 -17.30 2.15
CA GLY A 85 -4.25 -16.56 0.92
C GLY A 85 -5.14 -15.33 0.76
N VAL A 86 -5.97 -15.00 1.75
CA VAL A 86 -6.94 -13.90 1.69
C VAL A 86 -6.68 -12.90 2.80
N PHE A 87 -6.71 -13.35 4.05
CA PHE A 87 -6.49 -12.45 5.17
C PHE A 87 -5.00 -12.28 5.45
N ASP A 88 -4.23 -13.36 5.41
CA ASP A 88 -2.78 -13.32 5.68
C ASP A 88 -1.98 -12.56 4.62
N THR A 89 -2.48 -12.49 3.39
CA THR A 89 -1.89 -11.73 2.28
C THR A 89 -2.50 -10.33 2.11
N ASP A 90 -3.44 -9.91 2.97
CA ASP A 90 -3.95 -8.53 2.97
C ASP A 90 -2.80 -7.54 3.24
N GLY A 91 -2.93 -6.32 2.72
CA GLY A 91 -1.82 -5.39 2.62
C GLY A 91 -2.16 -4.10 1.90
N MET A 92 -1.14 -3.33 1.58
CA MET A 92 -1.23 -2.06 0.88
C MET A 92 -0.35 -2.11 -0.36
N LEU A 93 -0.90 -1.68 -1.49
CA LEU A 93 -0.23 -1.55 -2.77
C LEU A 93 0.07 -0.07 -3.02
N LYS A 94 1.31 0.27 -3.38
CA LYS A 94 1.68 1.62 -3.86
C LYS A 94 2.66 1.56 -5.01
N TYR A 95 2.68 2.64 -5.79
CA TYR A 95 3.63 2.84 -6.86
C TYR A 95 4.51 4.06 -6.57
N ASP A 96 5.82 3.91 -6.75
CA ASP A 96 6.79 5.00 -6.71
C ASP A 96 7.14 5.41 -8.16
N PRO A 97 6.65 6.58 -8.61
CA PRO A 97 6.87 7.03 -9.99
C PRO A 97 8.32 7.42 -10.28
N VAL A 98 9.13 7.70 -9.25
CA VAL A 98 10.53 8.13 -9.45
C VAL A 98 11.41 6.91 -9.75
N THR A 99 11.30 5.86 -8.93
CA THR A 99 12.08 4.63 -9.13
C THR A 99 11.40 3.60 -10.04
N LYS A 100 10.15 3.86 -10.43
CA LYS A 100 9.31 2.96 -11.24
C LYS A 100 9.15 1.60 -10.59
N LYS A 101 8.87 1.60 -9.29
CA LYS A 101 8.69 0.40 -8.49
C LYS A 101 7.30 0.32 -7.90
N VAL A 102 6.73 -0.87 -7.94
CA VAL A 102 5.53 -1.23 -7.19
C VAL A 102 5.96 -1.83 -5.86
N VAL A 103 5.36 -1.36 -4.77
CA VAL A 103 5.62 -1.83 -3.42
C VAL A 103 4.34 -2.40 -2.85
N TYR A 104 4.46 -3.58 -2.23
CA TYR A 104 3.36 -4.20 -1.49
C TYR A 104 3.81 -4.51 -0.06
N LEU A 105 3.14 -3.91 0.92
CA LEU A 105 3.38 -4.12 2.34
C LEU A 105 2.27 -4.99 2.92
N TYR A 106 2.63 -6.10 3.56
CA TYR A 106 1.64 -6.95 4.22
C TYR A 106 1.12 -6.29 5.50
N LYS A 107 -0.18 -6.44 5.78
CA LYS A 107 -0.84 -5.77 6.91
C LYS A 107 -0.56 -6.45 8.26
N TYR A 108 -0.51 -7.78 8.27
CA TYR A 108 -0.46 -8.59 9.48
C TYR A 108 0.92 -9.22 9.76
N ARG A 109 1.96 -8.78 9.03
CA ARG A 109 3.33 -9.25 9.22
C ARG A 109 4.34 -8.20 8.75
N ASN A 110 5.56 -8.28 9.25
CA ASN A 110 6.65 -7.34 9.00
C ASN A 110 7.27 -7.43 7.59
N GLN A 111 6.61 -8.01 6.61
CA GLN A 111 7.20 -8.26 5.28
C GLN A 111 6.66 -7.28 4.24
N PHE A 112 7.49 -6.95 3.27
CA PHE A 112 7.08 -6.24 2.06
C PHE A 112 7.79 -6.79 0.83
N MET A 113 7.30 -6.43 -0.34
CA MET A 113 7.99 -6.68 -1.61
C MET A 113 8.05 -5.43 -2.46
N VAL A 114 9.09 -5.36 -3.29
CA VAL A 114 9.33 -4.35 -4.30
C VAL A 114 9.45 -5.07 -5.63
N VAL A 115 8.76 -4.60 -6.66
CA VAL A 115 8.77 -5.20 -7.99
C VAL A 115 8.78 -4.12 -9.06
N ASN A 116 9.31 -4.41 -10.25
CA ASN A 116 9.25 -3.51 -11.39
C ASN A 116 7.81 -3.34 -11.94
N GLU A 117 7.59 -2.35 -12.80
CA GLU A 117 6.27 -2.03 -13.40
C GLU A 117 5.62 -3.23 -14.12
N SER A 118 6.43 -4.15 -14.66
CA SER A 118 5.97 -5.38 -15.32
C SER A 118 5.69 -6.56 -14.39
N LEU A 119 5.87 -6.36 -13.08
CA LEU A 119 5.62 -7.35 -12.03
C LEU A 119 6.46 -8.65 -12.15
N ASN A 120 7.73 -8.55 -12.59
CA ASN A 120 8.60 -9.70 -12.84
C ASN A 120 9.80 -9.79 -11.88
N GLU A 121 10.44 -8.67 -11.55
CA GLU A 121 11.68 -8.64 -10.76
C GLU A 121 11.40 -8.37 -9.28
N VAL A 122 11.15 -9.42 -8.50
CA VAL A 122 10.70 -9.29 -7.12
C VAL A 122 11.88 -9.28 -6.15
N ARG A 123 11.95 -8.23 -5.33
CA ARG A 123 12.80 -8.16 -4.14
C ARG A 123 11.93 -8.14 -2.89
N ARG A 124 12.31 -8.88 -1.86
CA ARG A 124 11.55 -8.97 -0.61
C ARG A 124 12.34 -8.35 0.52
N GLY A 125 11.65 -7.68 1.43
CA GLY A 125 12.24 -6.99 2.57
C GLY A 125 11.41 -7.18 3.84
N LYS A 126 11.95 -6.69 4.95
CA LYS A 126 11.26 -6.67 6.24
C LYS A 126 11.33 -5.29 6.86
N THR A 127 10.27 -4.91 7.56
CA THR A 127 10.27 -3.78 8.49
C THR A 127 11.00 -4.16 9.78
N ILE A 128 11.31 -3.18 10.63
CA ILE A 128 11.99 -3.42 11.93
C ILE A 128 11.12 -4.18 12.94
N ASP A 129 9.81 -4.27 12.68
CA ASP A 129 8.92 -5.08 13.48
C ASP A 129 9.36 -6.56 13.49
N THR A 130 8.99 -7.30 14.53
CA THR A 130 9.44 -8.68 14.73
C THR A 130 8.43 -9.76 14.28
N PHE A 131 7.19 -9.38 13.96
CA PHE A 131 6.12 -10.33 13.64
C PHE A 131 6.15 -10.74 12.16
N SER A 132 6.94 -11.76 11.84
CA SER A 132 7.04 -12.31 10.47
C SER A 132 5.92 -13.30 10.09
N ARG A 133 5.20 -13.82 11.09
CA ARG A 133 4.05 -14.71 10.88
C ARG A 133 2.76 -13.99 11.22
N ALA A 134 1.79 -14.03 10.31
CA ALA A 134 0.47 -13.46 10.55
C ALA A 134 -0.22 -14.16 11.72
N LYS A 135 -0.53 -13.40 12.78
CA LYS A 135 -1.28 -13.88 13.95
C LYS A 135 -2.78 -13.64 13.74
N ILE A 136 -3.37 -14.42 12.84
CA ILE A 136 -4.80 -14.36 12.53
C ILE A 136 -5.43 -15.74 12.70
N GLN A 137 -6.72 -15.76 13.06
CA GLN A 137 -7.50 -16.99 13.16
C GLN A 137 -8.63 -16.93 12.13
N VAL A 138 -8.63 -17.90 11.21
CA VAL A 138 -9.55 -17.94 10.08
C VAL A 138 -10.32 -19.26 10.08
N LYS A 139 -11.64 -19.18 9.86
CA LYS A 139 -12.50 -20.35 9.64
C LYS A 139 -13.15 -20.26 8.27
N TYR A 140 -13.14 -21.38 7.55
CA TYR A 140 -13.89 -21.54 6.31
C TYR A 140 -15.28 -22.12 6.59
N LEU A 141 -16.31 -21.44 6.11
CA LEU A 141 -17.72 -21.81 6.22
C LEU A 141 -18.17 -22.46 4.90
N ALA A 142 -18.03 -23.77 4.79
CA ALA A 142 -18.30 -24.51 3.54
C ALA A 142 -19.71 -24.29 2.97
N LYS A 143 -20.73 -24.13 3.83
CA LYS A 143 -22.12 -23.92 3.40
C LYS A 143 -22.33 -22.60 2.66
N SER A 144 -21.69 -21.52 3.09
CA SER A 144 -21.77 -20.20 2.44
C SER A 144 -20.58 -19.91 1.52
N LYS A 145 -19.57 -20.79 1.48
CA LYS A 145 -18.28 -20.58 0.80
C LYS A 145 -17.56 -19.31 1.26
N GLU A 146 -17.71 -18.95 2.54
CA GLU A 146 -17.13 -17.75 3.13
C GLU A 146 -15.92 -18.06 4.00
N ARG A 147 -14.95 -17.15 4.05
CA ARG A 147 -13.88 -17.13 5.05
C ARG A 147 -14.19 -16.04 6.07
N LYS A 148 -14.08 -16.35 7.36
CA LYS A 148 -14.27 -15.37 8.44
C LYS A 148 -13.12 -15.40 9.42
N MET A 149 -12.71 -14.22 9.87
CA MET A 149 -11.86 -14.09 11.05
C MET A 149 -12.67 -14.45 12.29
N THR A 150 -12.13 -15.32 13.15
CA THR A 150 -12.79 -15.75 14.39
C THR A 150 -12.36 -14.98 15.62
N ALA A 151 -11.35 -14.11 15.48
CA ALA A 151 -10.86 -13.22 16.52
C ALA A 151 -10.35 -11.91 15.88
N PRO A 152 -10.32 -10.79 16.63
CA PRO A 152 -9.69 -9.56 16.16
C PRO A 152 -8.24 -9.81 15.72
N PRO A 153 -7.84 -9.35 14.52
CA PRO A 153 -6.51 -9.64 14.01
C PRO A 153 -5.46 -8.74 14.67
N PHE A 154 -4.26 -9.29 14.84
CA PHE A 154 -3.09 -8.52 15.25
C PHE A 154 -2.51 -7.77 14.05
N ILE A 155 -2.81 -6.47 13.95
CA ILE A 155 -2.31 -5.60 12.89
C ILE A 155 -0.84 -5.26 13.18
N VAL A 156 0.02 -5.34 12.15
CA VAL A 156 1.44 -4.95 12.23
C VAL A 156 1.65 -3.61 11.53
N ASN A 157 1.12 -3.46 10.32
CA ASN A 157 1.27 -2.24 9.51
C ASN A 157 -0.11 -1.59 9.30
N LYS A 158 -0.27 -0.33 9.70
CA LYS A 158 -1.55 0.40 9.56
C LYS A 158 -1.73 1.00 8.18
N THR A 159 -0.72 1.75 7.73
CA THR A 159 -0.71 2.48 6.47
C THR A 159 0.72 2.72 6.02
N MET A 160 0.91 3.05 4.74
CA MET A 160 2.21 3.36 4.16
C MET A 160 2.10 4.39 3.05
N THR A 161 3.24 5.00 2.75
CA THR A 161 3.45 5.71 1.49
C THR A 161 4.84 5.37 0.94
N VAL A 162 5.04 5.64 -0.35
CA VAL A 162 6.34 5.51 -1.00
C VAL A 162 6.71 6.84 -1.62
N TYR A 163 7.98 7.20 -1.55
CA TYR A 163 8.47 8.46 -2.08
C TYR A 163 9.94 8.33 -2.46
N ASP A 164 10.21 8.22 -3.76
CA ASP A 164 11.57 8.21 -4.33
C ASP A 164 12.52 7.28 -3.56
N ASN A 165 12.31 5.98 -3.76
CA ASN A 165 13.05 4.88 -3.16
C ASN A 165 12.86 4.73 -1.64
N LEU A 166 12.04 5.57 -1.00
CA LEU A 166 11.73 5.42 0.42
C LEU A 166 10.38 4.73 0.60
N LEU A 167 10.34 3.77 1.52
CA LEU A 167 9.11 3.22 2.08
C LEU A 167 8.93 3.82 3.47
N LEU A 168 7.81 4.50 3.68
CA LEU A 168 7.43 5.04 4.98
C LEU A 168 6.25 4.25 5.52
N VAL A 169 6.38 3.73 6.73
CA VAL A 169 5.42 2.81 7.33
C VAL A 169 4.93 3.34 8.66
N ALA A 170 3.61 3.47 8.80
CA ALA A 170 3.00 3.67 10.11
C ALA A 170 2.75 2.31 10.77
N SER A 171 3.56 1.97 11.76
CA SER A 171 3.42 0.73 12.52
C SER A 171 2.16 0.76 13.39
N ALA A 172 1.61 -0.42 13.66
CA ALA A 172 0.55 -0.64 14.64
C ALA A 172 1.09 -0.98 16.04
N LEU A 173 2.41 -1.09 16.17
CA LEU A 173 3.07 -1.64 17.34
C LEU A 173 4.04 -0.61 17.92
N PRO A 174 4.05 -0.42 19.26
CA PRO A 174 5.06 0.41 19.90
C PRO A 174 6.44 -0.22 19.71
N GLY A 175 7.43 0.60 19.40
CA GLY A 175 8.82 0.18 19.37
C GLY A 175 9.27 -0.30 20.76
N LYS A 176 10.15 -1.30 20.81
CA LYS A 176 10.68 -1.86 22.07
C LYS A 176 11.29 -0.80 23.01
N TYR A 177 11.78 0.29 22.44
CA TYR A 177 12.47 1.38 23.15
C TYR A 177 11.67 2.69 23.16
N GLU A 178 10.42 2.67 22.72
CA GLU A 178 9.56 3.86 22.71
C GLU A 178 8.86 4.02 24.05
N ALA A 179 8.92 5.23 24.60
CA ALA A 179 8.14 5.61 25.77
C ALA A 179 6.64 5.50 25.42
N MET A 180 5.86 4.82 26.27
CA MET A 180 4.44 4.56 26.02
C MET A 180 3.63 5.85 25.85
N GLU A 181 4.10 6.94 26.46
CA GLU A 181 3.56 8.29 26.36
C GLU A 181 3.60 8.83 24.92
N ILE A 182 4.70 8.57 24.19
CA ILE A 182 4.83 8.98 22.78
C ILE A 182 3.83 8.21 21.93
N TRP A 183 3.66 6.91 22.18
CA TRP A 183 2.71 6.08 21.44
C TRP A 183 1.24 6.50 21.62
N GLN A 184 0.90 7.02 22.79
CA GLN A 184 -0.44 7.55 23.06
C GLN A 184 -0.70 8.88 22.35
N THR A 185 0.36 9.67 22.11
CA THR A 185 0.27 11.05 21.62
C THR A 185 0.68 11.22 20.16
N ALA A 186 1.27 10.21 19.53
CA ALA A 186 1.74 10.25 18.15
C ALA A 186 1.62 8.92 17.43
N THR A 187 1.63 8.97 16.10
CA THR A 187 1.90 7.81 15.25
C THR A 187 3.33 7.86 14.76
N ILE A 188 4.10 6.81 15.01
CA ILE A 188 5.48 6.70 14.56
C ILE A 188 5.51 6.24 13.11
N ILE A 189 6.29 6.95 12.29
CA ILE A 189 6.56 6.64 10.89
C ILE A 189 7.99 6.13 10.79
N ASP A 190 8.15 4.86 10.47
CA ASP A 190 9.45 4.24 10.19
C ASP A 190 9.79 4.42 8.71
N VAL A 191 11.04 4.78 8.41
CA VAL A 191 11.52 5.04 7.05
C VAL A 191 12.57 4.00 6.66
N TYR A 192 12.39 3.42 5.48
CA TYR A 192 13.23 2.38 4.91
C TYR A 192 13.74 2.76 3.52
N ASP A 193 14.96 2.35 3.19
CA ASP A 193 15.52 2.41 1.85
C ASP A 193 15.14 1.15 1.05
N LEU A 194 14.41 1.35 -0.05
CA LEU A 194 13.95 0.31 -0.95
C LEU A 194 15.03 -0.20 -1.92
N ALA A 195 16.24 0.35 -1.95
CA ALA A 195 17.35 -0.20 -2.72
C ALA A 195 18.01 -1.36 -1.96
N ASN A 196 18.31 -1.15 -0.67
CA ASN A 196 19.08 -2.07 0.15
C ASN A 196 18.29 -2.74 1.29
N ASN A 197 16.98 -2.45 1.45
CA ASN A 197 16.15 -2.93 2.57
C ASN A 197 16.63 -2.49 3.96
N SER A 198 17.34 -1.37 4.06
CA SER A 198 17.79 -0.88 5.35
C SER A 198 16.74 0.02 6.01
N TYR A 199 16.63 -0.09 7.33
CA TYR A 199 15.96 0.91 8.15
C TYR A 199 16.86 2.15 8.25
N LEU A 200 16.27 3.33 8.10
CA LEU A 200 16.99 4.59 8.12
C LEU A 200 16.78 5.34 9.44
N PHE A 201 15.52 5.67 9.74
CA PHE A 201 15.11 6.46 10.92
C PHE A 201 13.60 6.38 11.09
N SER A 202 13.10 6.94 12.20
CA SER A 202 11.67 7.13 12.45
C SER A 202 11.38 8.54 12.91
N PHE A 203 10.16 9.01 12.68
CA PHE A 203 9.69 10.29 13.20
C PHE A 203 8.22 10.23 13.63
N PRO A 204 7.81 10.99 14.66
CA PRO A 204 6.42 11.05 15.10
C PRO A 204 5.59 12.01 14.25
N ILE A 205 4.35 11.61 13.98
CA ILE A 205 3.26 12.52 13.61
C ILE A 205 2.31 12.61 14.81
N TYR A 206 2.32 13.75 15.49
CA TYR A 206 1.53 13.96 16.71
C TYR A 206 0.04 14.05 16.41
N ASN A 207 -0.76 13.48 17.31
CA ASN A 207 -2.21 13.52 17.27
C ASN A 207 -2.73 14.95 17.46
N ILE A 208 -3.90 15.26 16.89
CA ILE A 208 -4.62 16.49 17.19
C ILE A 208 -5.72 16.15 18.21
N GLY A 209 -5.46 16.48 19.48
CA GLY A 209 -6.32 16.05 20.59
C GLY A 209 -6.43 14.51 20.64
N LYS A 210 -7.63 13.97 20.40
CA LYS A 210 -7.88 12.51 20.35
C LYS A 210 -7.76 11.93 18.93
N GLU A 211 -7.62 12.77 17.91
CA GLU A 211 -7.59 12.33 16.52
C GLU A 211 -6.21 11.80 16.15
N LYS A 212 -6.15 10.50 15.84
CA LYS A 212 -4.96 9.81 15.37
C LYS A 212 -4.84 9.90 13.86
N MET A 213 -3.62 9.78 13.35
CA MET A 213 -3.36 9.70 11.92
C MET A 213 -4.04 8.46 11.32
N LYS A 214 -4.83 8.69 10.26
CA LYS A 214 -5.54 7.64 9.50
C LYS A 214 -4.77 7.27 8.24
N SER A 215 -4.24 8.27 7.54
CA SER A 215 -3.49 8.10 6.30
C SER A 215 -2.50 9.24 6.12
N PHE A 216 -1.50 9.02 5.27
CA PHE A 216 -0.58 10.05 4.86
C PHE A 216 -0.03 9.78 3.46
N SER A 217 0.43 10.84 2.80
CA SER A 217 1.10 10.78 1.49
C SER A 217 2.21 11.82 1.44
N ILE A 218 3.14 11.66 0.49
CA ILE A 218 4.16 12.67 0.22
C ILE A 218 4.05 13.10 -1.23
N GLN A 219 4.04 14.41 -1.45
CA GLN A 219 4.09 15.03 -2.78
C GLN A 219 4.92 16.32 -2.70
N ASP A 220 5.82 16.53 -3.67
CA ASP A 220 6.60 17.78 -3.82
C ASP A 220 7.24 18.30 -2.52
N LYS A 221 7.85 17.37 -1.75
CA LYS A 221 8.51 17.59 -0.45
C LYS A 221 7.57 17.90 0.72
N ASN A 222 6.26 17.83 0.52
CA ASN A 222 5.28 17.95 1.59
C ASN A 222 4.74 16.59 1.96
N LEU A 223 4.69 16.30 3.26
CA LEU A 223 3.93 15.20 3.81
C LEU A 223 2.55 15.71 4.20
N TYR A 224 1.52 15.09 3.64
CA TYR A 224 0.12 15.35 3.93
C TYR A 224 -0.40 14.23 4.83
N ALA A 225 -0.94 14.57 5.98
CA ALA A 225 -1.50 13.61 6.93
C ALA A 225 -2.97 13.93 7.22
N ILE A 226 -3.82 12.90 7.21
CA ILE A 226 -5.22 13.01 7.60
C ILE A 226 -5.37 12.52 9.05
N LEU A 227 -5.77 13.43 9.95
CA LEU A 227 -6.02 13.16 11.36
C LEU A 227 -7.47 13.53 11.69
N GLY A 228 -8.35 12.54 11.76
CA GLY A 228 -9.77 12.81 11.98
C GLY A 228 -10.39 13.56 10.80
N THR A 229 -10.77 14.82 11.04
CA THR A 229 -11.26 15.79 10.06
C THR A 229 -10.21 16.82 9.63
N HIS A 230 -8.97 16.71 10.14
CA HIS A 230 -7.89 17.63 9.85
C HIS A 230 -7.01 17.10 8.71
N LEU A 231 -6.64 17.99 7.80
CA LEU A 231 -5.53 17.80 6.87
C LEU A 231 -4.34 18.62 7.40
N VAL A 232 -3.26 17.92 7.76
CA VAL A 232 -2.02 18.54 8.26
C VAL A 232 -0.94 18.39 7.22
N VAL A 233 -0.17 19.46 7.00
CA VAL A 233 0.91 19.50 6.03
C VAL A 233 2.23 19.76 6.76
N TYR A 234 3.20 18.87 6.54
CA TYR A 234 4.56 19.02 7.03
C TYR A 234 5.50 19.22 5.85
N GLN A 235 6.41 20.18 5.96
CA GLN A 235 7.47 20.35 4.98
C GLN A 235 8.64 19.43 5.34
N LEU A 236 9.01 18.52 4.44
CA LEU A 236 10.17 17.66 4.62
C LEU A 236 11.44 18.48 4.41
N ASN A 237 12.37 18.38 5.35
CA ASN A 237 13.65 19.07 5.28
C ASN A 237 14.46 18.60 4.06
N HIS A 238 15.27 19.48 3.45
CA HIS A 238 16.20 19.12 2.38
C HIS A 238 17.16 17.97 2.75
N LEU A 239 17.45 17.82 4.06
CA LEU A 239 18.28 16.73 4.57
C LEU A 239 17.60 15.36 4.53
N PHE A 240 16.28 15.31 4.29
CA PHE A 240 15.49 14.07 4.26
C PHE A 240 15.94 13.07 3.19
N LYS A 241 16.86 13.44 2.29
CA LYS A 241 17.54 12.50 1.37
C LYS A 241 19.06 12.58 1.39
N SER A 242 19.65 13.69 1.84
CA SER A 242 21.11 13.87 1.77
C SER A 242 21.87 12.97 2.76
N SER A 243 21.21 12.47 3.79
CA SER A 243 21.80 11.53 4.76
C SER A 243 22.06 10.12 4.22
N PHE A 244 21.69 9.82 2.97
CA PHE A 244 21.71 8.45 2.42
C PHE A 244 22.70 8.22 1.27
N LYS A 245 23.49 9.24 0.89
CA LYS A 245 24.68 9.04 0.05
C LYS A 245 25.87 8.71 0.97
N LYS A 246 26.16 7.42 1.14
CA LYS A 246 27.46 6.95 1.60
C LYS A 246 27.98 5.91 0.62
#